data_AF-A0AAE8KBL9-F1
#
_entry.id   AF-A0AAE8KBL9-F1
#
_cell.length_a   1.000
_cell.length_b   1.000
_cell.length_c   1.000
_cell.angle_alpha   90.00
_cell.angle_beta   90.00
_cell.angle_gamma   90.00
#
_symmetry.space_group_name_H-M   'P 1'
#
loop_
_entity.id
_entity.type
_entity.pdbx_description
1 polymer ?
#
loop_
_entity_poly.entity_id
_entity_poly.type
_entity_poly.pdbx_seq_one_letter_code
_entity_poly.pdbx_strand_id
1 'polypeptide(L)'
;MSEIKWIKITTDIFDDEKIRLIDALPEHDAILVIWFKILTLAGRQGGNGLLMMNNKVHYTDEMLAAIFNRPITTIRLALQTFEQFGMIEIINGIISLPNWEKHQNVDGMEKAKEQTRKRVARYREKQKQLLENGNVTCNVTVTPCNATDIDIEIDREKDKDNIVVIDKQNFIQEIEANLGRGLVKFEFDMINDYLLNQKVSTELFLEAVKIAVANNVRKFNYIARILDNWINQGIRTPEQAYQAQRDFQAKKNNKVMVKNQKAGNNPDWSNPDYKNETSPEKQAELEKQKQELLKKLEE
;
A
#
# COMPACT_ATOMS: atom_id res chain seq x y z
N MET A 1 15.12 -22.26 -10.42
CA MET A 1 13.67 -22.30 -10.11
C MET A 1 13.13 -20.87 -10.05
N SER A 2 11.82 -20.66 -10.03
CA SER A 2 11.24 -19.31 -9.90
C SER A 2 11.48 -18.76 -8.48
N GLU A 3 12.25 -17.69 -8.37
CA GLU A 3 12.48 -16.98 -7.11
C GLU A 3 11.18 -16.41 -6.53
N ILE A 4 10.93 -16.66 -5.25
CA ILE A 4 9.76 -16.14 -4.52
C ILE A 4 10.09 -14.72 -4.05
N LYS A 5 9.55 -13.72 -4.75
CA LYS A 5 9.90 -12.30 -4.57
C LYS A 5 9.18 -11.59 -3.42
N TRP A 6 8.22 -12.24 -2.79
CA TRP A 6 7.45 -11.69 -1.66
C TRP A 6 6.96 -12.80 -0.74
N ILE A 7 6.66 -12.43 0.50
CA ILE A 7 6.09 -13.29 1.54
C ILE A 7 4.88 -12.56 2.10
N LYS A 8 3.78 -13.28 2.31
CA LYS A 8 2.61 -12.74 3.01
C LYS A 8 2.84 -12.79 4.51
N ILE A 9 2.59 -11.67 5.17
CA ILE A 9 2.55 -11.48 6.62
C ILE A 9 1.12 -10.97 6.92
N THR A 10 0.51 -11.42 8.01
CA THR A 10 -0.83 -11.00 8.40
C THR A 10 -0.79 -9.65 9.14
N THR A 11 -1.90 -8.92 9.19
CA THR A 11 -1.96 -7.58 9.81
C THR A 11 -2.01 -7.62 11.33
N ASP A 12 -2.38 -8.77 11.89
CA ASP A 12 -2.53 -9.13 13.30
C ASP A 12 -1.29 -9.86 13.86
N ILE A 13 -0.17 -9.89 13.12
CA ILE A 13 1.04 -10.66 13.51
C ILE A 13 1.62 -10.23 14.87
N PHE A 14 1.37 -9.00 15.32
CA PHE A 14 1.79 -8.51 16.64
C PHE A 14 0.74 -8.73 17.74
N ASP A 15 -0.48 -9.14 17.39
CA ASP A 15 -1.53 -9.53 18.34
C ASP A 15 -1.45 -11.02 18.72
N ASP A 16 -0.72 -11.84 17.94
CA ASP A 16 -0.42 -13.26 18.22
C ASP A 16 0.24 -13.41 19.59
N GLU A 17 -0.34 -14.26 20.45
CA GLU A 17 0.13 -14.56 21.80
C GLU A 17 1.62 -14.91 21.85
N LYS A 18 2.14 -15.66 20.85
CA LYS A 18 3.56 -16.03 20.77
C LYS A 18 4.46 -14.82 20.54
N ILE A 19 4.04 -13.90 19.67
CA ILE A 19 4.79 -12.68 19.36
C ILE A 19 4.75 -11.72 20.56
N ARG A 20 3.61 -11.64 21.26
CA ARG A 20 3.49 -10.86 22.51
C ARG A 20 4.29 -11.46 23.68
N LEU A 21 4.44 -12.78 23.74
CA LEU A 21 5.34 -13.45 24.68
C LEU A 21 6.82 -13.21 24.34
N ILE A 22 7.18 -13.14 23.05
CA ILE A 22 8.53 -12.73 22.62
C ILE A 22 8.81 -11.27 23.00
N ASP A 23 7.83 -10.37 22.84
CA ASP A 23 7.95 -8.94 23.18
C ASP A 23 8.28 -8.70 24.67
N ALA A 24 7.88 -9.63 25.55
CA ALA A 24 8.19 -9.61 26.98
C ALA A 24 9.62 -10.11 27.32
N LEU A 25 10.41 -10.59 26.35
CA LEU A 25 11.76 -11.13 26.60
C LEU A 25 12.86 -10.06 26.53
N PRO A 26 14.01 -10.28 27.19
CA PRO A 26 15.22 -9.53 26.90
C PRO A 26 15.63 -9.74 25.43
N GLU A 27 16.13 -8.67 24.79
CA GLU A 27 16.47 -8.64 23.36
C GLU A 27 15.32 -8.98 22.39
N HIS A 28 14.05 -8.74 22.77
CA HIS A 28 12.86 -8.95 21.90
C HIS A 28 13.03 -8.40 20.48
N ASP A 29 13.50 -7.15 20.32
CA ASP A 29 13.83 -6.54 19.02
C ASP A 29 14.72 -7.43 18.15
N ALA A 30 15.75 -8.04 18.75
CA ALA A 30 16.68 -8.90 18.03
C ALA A 30 16.04 -10.25 17.69
N ILE A 31 15.27 -10.83 18.61
CA ILE A 31 14.53 -12.10 18.40
C ILE A 31 13.50 -11.92 17.27
N LEU A 32 12.67 -10.87 17.31
CA LEU A 32 11.68 -10.57 16.27
C LEU A 32 12.34 -10.31 14.90
N VAL A 33 13.47 -9.61 14.85
CA VAL A 33 14.25 -9.43 13.62
C VAL A 33 14.85 -10.76 13.12
N ILE A 34 15.26 -11.67 14.00
CA ILE A 34 15.71 -13.02 13.61
C ILE A 34 14.53 -13.83 13.04
N TRP A 35 13.33 -13.75 13.64
CA TRP A 35 12.12 -14.40 13.12
C TRP A 35 11.83 -13.98 11.67
N PHE A 36 11.71 -12.68 11.40
CA PHE A 36 11.47 -12.20 10.02
C PHE A 36 12.60 -12.56 9.04
N LYS A 37 13.86 -12.64 9.51
CA LYS A 37 14.99 -13.15 8.69
C LYS A 37 14.87 -14.65 8.38
N ILE A 38 14.41 -15.46 9.34
CA ILE A 38 14.12 -16.88 9.12
C ILE A 38 12.97 -17.06 8.10
N LEU A 39 11.89 -16.29 8.21
CA LEU A 39 10.79 -16.33 7.23
C LEU A 39 11.27 -15.97 5.82
N THR A 40 12.10 -14.93 5.68
CA THR A 40 12.65 -14.53 4.37
C THR A 40 13.61 -15.56 3.77
N LEU A 41 14.38 -16.30 4.58
CA LEU A 41 15.11 -17.47 4.10
C LEU A 41 14.17 -18.60 3.64
N ALA A 42 13.16 -18.97 4.44
CA ALA A 42 12.22 -20.05 4.12
C ALA A 42 11.41 -19.78 2.84
N GLY A 43 11.04 -18.52 2.58
CA GLY A 43 10.43 -18.10 1.32
C GLY A 43 11.41 -18.22 0.14
N ARG A 44 12.64 -17.72 0.28
CA ARG A 44 13.64 -17.73 -0.80
C ARG A 44 13.98 -19.14 -1.28
N GLN A 45 14.03 -20.13 -0.38
CA GLN A 45 14.36 -21.53 -0.72
C GLN A 45 13.20 -22.33 -1.36
N GLY A 46 12.12 -21.66 -1.78
CA GLY A 46 11.09 -22.26 -2.64
C GLY A 46 9.81 -22.70 -1.94
N GLY A 47 9.67 -22.43 -0.64
CA GLY A 47 8.38 -22.54 0.07
C GLY A 47 8.08 -23.87 0.76
N ASN A 48 9.08 -24.75 0.95
CA ASN A 48 8.94 -26.02 1.66
C ASN A 48 9.15 -25.93 3.19
N GLY A 49 9.40 -24.74 3.73
CA GLY A 49 9.62 -24.50 5.17
C GLY A 49 10.95 -25.02 5.72
N LEU A 50 11.84 -25.59 4.90
CA LEU A 50 13.12 -26.18 5.34
C LEU A 50 14.28 -25.19 5.15
N LEU A 51 14.99 -24.89 6.25
CA LEU A 51 16.14 -23.99 6.23
C LEU A 51 17.40 -24.72 5.73
N MET A 52 17.51 -24.86 4.41
CA MET A 52 18.68 -25.42 3.72
C MET A 52 19.42 -24.39 2.88
N MET A 53 20.75 -24.50 2.84
CA MET A 53 21.61 -23.92 1.82
C MET A 53 21.69 -24.86 0.61
N ASN A 54 21.34 -24.35 -0.57
CA ASN A 54 21.46 -25.01 -1.88
C ASN A 54 20.87 -26.44 -1.94
N ASN A 55 19.84 -26.73 -1.13
CA ASN A 55 19.22 -28.04 -0.92
C ASN A 55 20.22 -29.18 -0.63
N LYS A 56 21.33 -28.89 0.07
CA LYS A 56 22.37 -29.86 0.42
C LYS A 56 22.88 -29.79 1.87
N VAL A 57 22.79 -28.64 2.52
CA VAL A 57 23.33 -28.42 3.87
C VAL A 57 22.31 -27.64 4.70
N HIS A 58 22.02 -28.07 5.92
CA HIS A 58 21.13 -27.37 6.85
C HIS A 58 21.87 -26.17 7.47
N TYR A 59 21.18 -25.07 7.75
CA TYR A 59 21.82 -23.92 8.41
C TYR A 59 22.06 -24.20 9.90
N THR A 60 23.31 -24.08 10.36
CA THR A 60 23.66 -24.13 11.80
C THR A 60 23.59 -22.75 12.46
N ASP A 61 23.62 -22.71 13.80
CA ASP A 61 23.67 -21.48 14.60
C ASP A 61 24.77 -20.51 14.12
N GLU A 62 25.96 -21.03 13.82
CA GLU A 62 27.13 -20.28 13.35
C GLU A 62 26.87 -19.65 11.98
N MET A 63 26.23 -20.41 11.08
CA MET A 63 25.84 -19.91 9.76
C MET A 63 24.76 -18.82 9.88
N LEU A 64 23.77 -19.01 10.75
CA LEU A 64 22.70 -18.04 10.99
C LEU A 64 23.24 -16.77 11.66
N ALA A 65 24.19 -16.87 12.60
CA ALA A 65 24.87 -15.73 13.19
C ALA A 65 25.60 -14.87 12.15
N ALA A 66 26.34 -15.52 11.24
CA ALA A 66 27.04 -14.85 10.15
C ALA A 66 26.06 -14.20 9.14
N ILE A 67 25.02 -14.91 8.71
CA ILE A 67 24.05 -14.43 7.71
C ILE A 67 23.16 -13.31 8.28
N PHE A 68 22.78 -13.38 9.55
CA PHE A 68 21.90 -12.38 10.17
C PHE A 68 22.64 -11.20 10.78
N ASN A 69 23.98 -11.25 10.86
CA ASN A 69 24.84 -10.28 11.54
C ASN A 69 24.37 -10.01 12.98
N ARG A 70 24.38 -11.07 13.79
CA ARG A 70 23.99 -11.10 15.20
C ARG A 70 24.92 -12.04 15.99
N PRO A 71 25.16 -11.79 17.28
CA PRO A 71 25.99 -12.68 18.10
C PRO A 71 25.30 -14.04 18.25
N ILE A 72 26.10 -15.10 18.30
CA ILE A 72 25.61 -16.49 18.34
C ILE A 72 24.77 -16.81 19.59
N THR A 73 24.96 -16.07 20.68
CA THR A 73 24.14 -16.13 21.89
C THR A 73 22.68 -15.76 21.61
N THR A 74 22.43 -14.63 20.94
CA THR A 74 21.08 -14.17 20.58
C THR A 74 20.45 -15.06 19.51
N ILE A 75 21.24 -15.64 18.60
CA ILE A 75 20.74 -16.67 17.66
C ILE A 75 20.24 -17.90 18.42
N ARG A 76 21.04 -18.45 19.35
CA ARG A 76 20.67 -19.62 20.15
C ARG A 76 19.45 -19.36 21.02
N LEU A 77 19.40 -18.20 21.69
CA LEU A 77 18.23 -17.76 22.46
C LEU A 77 16.97 -17.68 21.58
N ALA A 78 17.06 -17.07 20.40
CA ALA A 78 15.94 -16.95 19.47
C ALA A 78 15.47 -18.33 18.98
N LEU A 79 16.37 -19.20 18.52
CA LEU A 79 16.03 -20.55 18.07
C LEU A 79 15.39 -21.38 19.18
N GLN A 80 15.94 -21.35 20.40
CA GLN A 80 15.35 -22.03 21.57
C GLN A 80 13.95 -21.49 21.90
N THR A 81 13.74 -20.17 21.80
CA THR A 81 12.43 -19.55 22.01
C THR A 81 11.42 -19.99 20.94
N PHE A 82 11.83 -20.04 19.67
CA PHE A 82 10.96 -20.48 18.57
C PHE A 82 10.63 -21.98 18.65
N GLU A 83 11.55 -22.82 19.13
CA GLU A 83 11.31 -24.23 19.42
C GLU A 83 10.31 -24.39 20.58
N GLN A 84 10.53 -23.69 21.71
CA GLN A 84 9.64 -23.70 22.87
C GLN A 84 8.21 -23.24 22.55
N PHE A 85 8.04 -22.25 21.65
CA PHE A 85 6.72 -21.78 21.21
C PHE A 85 6.18 -22.54 19.98
N GLY A 86 6.83 -23.62 19.51
CA GLY A 86 6.37 -24.40 18.36
C GLY A 86 6.21 -23.57 17.09
N MET A 87 7.10 -22.60 16.90
CA MET A 87 7.24 -21.77 15.68
C MET A 87 8.26 -22.38 14.72
N ILE A 88 9.15 -23.22 15.25
CA ILE A 88 10.19 -23.98 14.56
C ILE A 88 10.25 -25.38 15.17
N GLU A 89 10.57 -26.38 14.36
CA GLU A 89 10.95 -27.74 14.79
C GLU A 89 12.41 -28.00 14.39
N ILE A 90 13.20 -28.58 15.30
CA ILE A 90 14.62 -28.93 15.05
C ILE A 90 14.78 -30.46 15.14
N ILE A 91 14.86 -31.13 13.99
CA ILE A 91 14.94 -32.60 13.91
C ILE A 91 16.31 -32.98 13.36
N ASN A 92 17.18 -33.60 14.17
CA ASN A 92 18.55 -33.98 13.77
C ASN A 92 19.39 -32.82 13.20
N GLY A 93 19.20 -31.59 13.71
CA GLY A 93 19.83 -30.37 13.19
C GLY A 93 19.20 -29.82 11.90
N ILE A 94 18.11 -30.41 11.41
CA ILE A 94 17.28 -29.85 10.34
C ILE A 94 16.28 -28.88 10.96
N ILE A 95 16.37 -27.61 10.60
CA ILE A 95 15.44 -26.57 11.08
C ILE A 95 14.28 -26.44 10.08
N SER A 96 13.06 -26.76 10.53
CA SER A 96 11.81 -26.69 9.76
C SER A 96 10.79 -25.73 10.38
N LEU A 97 10.02 -25.04 9.55
CA LEU A 97 8.91 -24.18 9.94
C LEU A 97 7.58 -24.94 9.79
N PRO A 98 6.87 -25.28 10.89
CA PRO A 98 5.60 -26.00 10.82
C PRO A 98 4.51 -25.24 10.05
N ASN A 99 3.64 -25.96 9.34
CA ASN A 99 2.50 -25.43 8.59
C ASN A 99 2.81 -24.37 7.49
N TRP A 100 4.08 -24.08 7.19
CA TRP A 100 4.50 -22.99 6.28
C TRP A 100 3.76 -22.93 4.93
N GLU A 101 3.54 -24.09 4.29
CA GLU A 101 2.82 -24.19 3.01
C GLU A 101 1.37 -23.66 3.07
N LYS A 102 0.70 -23.83 4.22
CA LYS A 102 -0.68 -23.34 4.44
C LYS A 102 -0.69 -21.81 4.50
N HIS A 103 0.27 -21.21 5.21
CA HIS A 103 0.30 -19.76 5.44
C HIS A 103 0.74 -18.95 4.20
N GLN A 104 1.59 -19.48 3.33
CA GLN A 104 1.96 -18.79 2.08
C GLN A 104 0.99 -19.02 0.90
N ASN A 105 0.01 -19.90 1.04
CA ASN A 105 -1.03 -20.18 0.04
C ASN A 105 -0.42 -20.64 -1.31
N VAL A 106 0.25 -21.80 -1.27
CA VAL A 106 0.91 -22.45 -2.42
C VAL A 106 -0.03 -22.63 -3.61
N ASP A 107 -1.30 -22.96 -3.36
CA ASP A 107 -2.36 -23.16 -4.36
C ASP A 107 -2.55 -21.94 -5.29
N GLY A 108 -2.46 -20.72 -4.77
CA GLY A 108 -2.47 -19.51 -5.59
C GLY A 108 -1.27 -19.40 -6.54
N MET A 109 -0.09 -19.84 -6.11
CA MET A 109 1.11 -19.86 -6.95
C MET A 109 1.15 -21.04 -7.94
N GLU A 110 0.60 -22.20 -7.58
CA GLU A 110 0.35 -23.32 -8.51
C GLU A 110 -0.58 -22.85 -9.64
N LYS A 111 -1.72 -22.23 -9.30
CA LYS A 111 -2.68 -21.68 -10.27
C LYS A 111 -2.05 -20.62 -11.17
N ALA A 112 -1.20 -19.73 -10.65
CA ALA A 112 -0.44 -18.77 -11.46
C ALA A 112 0.58 -19.46 -12.41
N LYS A 113 1.31 -20.47 -11.93
CA LYS A 113 2.23 -21.30 -12.75
C LYS A 113 1.47 -22.08 -13.83
N GLU A 114 0.28 -22.59 -13.52
CA GLU A 114 -0.54 -23.37 -14.45
C GLU A 114 -1.22 -22.48 -15.50
N GLN A 115 -1.76 -21.32 -15.12
CA GLN A 115 -2.24 -20.29 -16.05
C GLN A 115 -1.11 -19.83 -16.99
N THR A 116 0.11 -19.64 -16.47
CA THR A 116 1.28 -19.31 -17.30
C THR A 116 1.63 -20.44 -18.27
N ARG A 117 1.64 -21.70 -17.81
CA ARG A 117 1.83 -22.89 -18.67
C ARG A 117 0.76 -22.96 -19.78
N LYS A 118 -0.53 -22.80 -19.43
CA LYS A 118 -1.67 -22.79 -20.38
C LYS A 118 -1.61 -21.62 -21.37
N ARG A 119 -1.15 -20.44 -20.95
CA ARG A 119 -0.93 -19.28 -21.84
C ARG A 119 0.18 -19.53 -22.87
N VAL A 120 1.32 -20.10 -22.42
CA VAL A 120 2.45 -20.43 -23.31
C VAL A 120 2.09 -21.59 -24.26
N ALA A 121 1.31 -22.57 -23.82
CA ALA A 121 0.78 -23.62 -24.69
C ALA A 121 -0.08 -23.03 -25.82
N ARG A 122 -1.12 -22.25 -25.48
CA ARG A 122 -1.99 -21.57 -26.46
C ARG A 122 -1.23 -20.65 -27.43
N TYR A 123 -0.16 -20.01 -26.98
CA TYR A 123 0.70 -19.20 -27.85
C TYR A 123 1.46 -20.06 -28.86
N ARG A 124 2.05 -21.18 -28.43
CA ARG A 124 2.75 -22.14 -29.30
C ARG A 124 1.79 -22.83 -30.28
N GLU A 125 0.57 -23.16 -29.83
CA GLU A 125 -0.50 -23.72 -30.67
C GLU A 125 -0.92 -22.72 -31.75
N LYS A 126 -1.13 -21.45 -31.40
CA LYS A 126 -1.41 -20.39 -32.40
C LYS A 126 -0.26 -20.19 -33.38
N GLN A 127 1.00 -20.20 -32.93
CA GLN A 127 2.15 -20.14 -33.85
C GLN A 127 2.18 -21.33 -34.81
N LYS A 128 1.90 -22.56 -34.34
CA LYS A 128 1.78 -23.74 -35.21
C LYS A 128 0.64 -23.59 -36.23
N GLN A 129 -0.55 -23.17 -35.80
CA GLN A 129 -1.69 -22.97 -36.70
C GLN A 129 -1.44 -21.87 -37.75
N LEU A 130 -0.66 -20.85 -37.41
CA LEU A 130 -0.22 -19.82 -38.37
C LEU A 130 0.81 -20.35 -39.38
N LEU A 131 1.72 -21.22 -38.95
CA LEU A 131 2.66 -21.95 -39.84
C LEU A 131 1.95 -22.97 -40.75
N GLU A 132 0.80 -23.50 -40.32
CA GLU A 132 0.06 -24.55 -41.01
C GLU A 132 -0.96 -24.00 -42.03
N ASN A 133 -1.45 -22.77 -41.84
CA ASN A 133 -2.39 -22.10 -42.75
C ASN A 133 -1.75 -20.98 -43.59
N GLY A 134 -0.47 -20.64 -43.37
CA GLY A 134 0.20 -19.51 -44.01
C GLY A 134 1.31 -19.93 -44.96
N ASN A 135 1.11 -19.73 -46.27
CA ASN A 135 2.16 -19.89 -47.29
C ASN A 135 3.14 -18.69 -47.27
N VAL A 136 3.91 -18.57 -46.18
CA VAL A 136 4.84 -17.45 -45.92
C VAL A 136 6.23 -18.00 -45.61
N THR A 137 7.26 -17.32 -46.12
CA THR A 137 8.65 -17.77 -46.04
C THR A 137 9.17 -17.86 -44.60
N CYS A 138 9.99 -18.88 -44.35
CA CYS A 138 10.60 -19.14 -43.05
C CYS A 138 11.74 -18.16 -42.73
N ASN A 139 11.43 -17.03 -42.09
CA ASN A 139 12.45 -16.24 -41.42
C ASN A 139 12.81 -16.88 -40.06
N VAL A 140 13.92 -17.63 -40.05
CA VAL A 140 14.47 -18.23 -38.81
C VAL A 140 15.11 -17.15 -37.95
N THR A 141 14.29 -16.42 -37.18
CA THR A 141 14.79 -15.60 -36.08
C THR A 141 15.20 -16.51 -34.94
N VAL A 142 16.46 -16.98 -34.99
CA VAL A 142 17.15 -17.66 -33.88
C VAL A 142 16.98 -16.82 -32.62
N THR A 143 16.56 -17.44 -31.51
CA THR A 143 16.42 -16.74 -30.22
C THR A 143 17.80 -16.42 -29.65
N PRO A 144 18.20 -15.14 -29.49
CA PRO A 144 19.36 -14.78 -28.72
C PRO A 144 19.03 -14.87 -27.22
N CYS A 145 20.05 -15.13 -26.42
CA CYS A 145 19.99 -15.17 -24.96
C CYS A 145 19.66 -13.82 -24.32
N ASN A 146 19.39 -13.85 -23.01
CA ASN A 146 19.25 -12.66 -22.17
C ASN A 146 20.41 -11.67 -22.39
N ALA A 147 20.09 -10.45 -22.81
CA ALA A 147 20.98 -9.30 -22.78
C ALA A 147 20.19 -8.07 -22.31
N THR A 148 20.89 -7.10 -21.74
CA THR A 148 20.33 -5.83 -21.25
C THR A 148 20.26 -4.80 -22.38
N ASP A 149 19.70 -3.64 -22.05
CA ASP A 149 19.86 -2.35 -22.74
C ASP A 149 19.05 -2.13 -24.04
N ILE A 150 18.02 -1.28 -23.85
CA ILE A 150 17.74 -0.06 -24.63
C ILE A 150 18.33 -0.04 -26.06
N ASP A 151 17.46 -0.08 -27.08
CA ASP A 151 17.34 1.08 -27.96
C ASP A 151 15.98 1.17 -28.68
N ILE A 152 15.75 2.29 -29.37
CA ILE A 152 14.47 2.70 -29.99
C ILE A 152 14.40 2.27 -31.45
N GLU A 153 13.26 1.72 -31.90
CA GLU A 153 12.87 1.84 -33.31
C GLU A 153 11.34 1.90 -33.49
N ILE A 154 10.88 2.67 -34.49
CA ILE A 154 9.48 3.03 -34.73
C ILE A 154 9.16 2.83 -36.22
N ASP A 155 8.12 2.05 -36.56
CA ASP A 155 7.18 2.35 -37.66
C ASP A 155 6.05 1.28 -37.75
N ARG A 156 4.76 1.66 -37.80
CA ARG A 156 3.90 1.99 -38.98
C ARG A 156 3.62 0.75 -39.87
N GLU A 157 2.40 0.41 -40.31
CA GLU A 157 1.03 0.99 -40.29
C GLU A 157 0.00 -0.19 -40.17
N LYS A 158 -1.35 -0.09 -40.07
CA LYS A 158 -2.43 0.94 -40.09
C LYS A 158 -3.64 0.37 -39.26
N ASP A 159 -4.91 0.81 -39.24
CA ASP A 159 -5.67 1.83 -40.00
C ASP A 159 -6.74 2.53 -39.11
N LYS A 160 -7.26 3.65 -39.64
CA LYS A 160 -8.12 4.70 -39.04
C LYS A 160 -9.16 4.28 -37.96
N ASP A 161 -9.24 5.12 -36.92
CA ASP A 161 -10.44 5.96 -36.71
C ASP A 161 -10.06 7.31 -36.08
N ASN A 162 -10.72 8.40 -36.49
CA ASN A 162 -10.21 9.78 -36.29
C ASN A 162 -10.79 10.49 -35.05
N ILE A 163 -10.15 10.32 -33.88
CA ILE A 163 -10.25 11.29 -32.76
C ILE A 163 -8.86 11.54 -32.15
N VAL A 164 -8.33 12.74 -32.40
CA VAL A 164 -7.29 13.45 -31.60
C VAL A 164 -6.01 12.65 -31.28
N VAL A 165 -5.04 12.69 -32.20
CA VAL A 165 -3.63 12.37 -31.89
C VAL A 165 -2.97 13.60 -31.26
N ILE A 166 -3.20 13.80 -29.96
CA ILE A 166 -2.31 14.61 -29.11
C ILE A 166 -1.12 13.73 -28.69
N ASP A 167 0.06 14.34 -28.54
CA ASP A 167 1.32 13.65 -28.25
C ASP A 167 1.27 12.76 -27.00
N LYS A 168 1.02 11.47 -27.20
CA LYS A 168 1.05 10.46 -26.13
C LYS A 168 2.43 10.36 -25.47
N GLN A 169 3.50 10.72 -26.17
CA GLN A 169 4.85 10.79 -25.59
C GLN A 169 4.98 11.99 -24.64
N ASN A 170 4.66 13.21 -25.09
CA ASN A 170 4.76 14.43 -24.27
C ASN A 170 3.85 14.36 -23.03
N PHE A 171 2.60 13.88 -23.19
CA PHE A 171 1.67 13.68 -22.07
C PHE A 171 2.19 12.71 -21.00
N ILE A 172 2.84 11.61 -21.41
CA ILE A 172 3.44 10.65 -20.45
C ILE A 172 4.68 11.24 -19.79
N GLN A 173 5.55 11.92 -20.54
CA GLN A 173 6.73 12.61 -20.00
C GLN A 173 6.34 13.69 -18.96
N GLU A 174 5.28 14.47 -19.20
CA GLU A 174 4.76 15.42 -18.22
C GLU A 174 4.29 14.74 -16.93
N ILE A 175 3.61 13.58 -17.03
CA ILE A 175 3.19 12.82 -15.85
C ILE A 175 4.41 12.30 -15.07
N GLU A 176 5.40 11.72 -15.74
CA GLU A 176 6.63 11.21 -15.10
C GLU A 176 7.45 12.32 -14.44
N ALA A 177 7.57 13.48 -15.10
CA ALA A 177 8.21 14.67 -14.55
C ALA A 177 7.50 15.20 -13.29
N ASN A 178 6.16 15.29 -13.30
CA ASN A 178 5.37 15.72 -12.14
C ASN A 178 5.45 14.71 -10.97
N LEU A 179 5.49 13.41 -11.28
CA LEU A 179 5.59 12.35 -10.27
C LEU A 179 7.01 12.12 -9.75
N GLY A 180 8.04 12.59 -10.47
CA GLY A 180 9.45 12.38 -10.12
C GLY A 180 9.89 10.92 -10.23
N ARG A 181 9.20 10.12 -11.05
CA ARG A 181 9.48 8.69 -11.28
C ARG A 181 8.81 8.20 -12.57
N GLY A 182 9.35 7.12 -13.13
CA GLY A 182 8.70 6.40 -14.22
C GLY A 182 7.37 5.74 -13.82
N LEU A 183 6.52 5.51 -14.82
CA LEU A 183 5.25 4.82 -14.69
C LEU A 183 5.42 3.30 -14.67
N VAL A 184 4.68 2.65 -13.77
CA VAL A 184 4.54 1.19 -13.77
C VAL A 184 3.49 0.80 -14.83
N LYS A 185 3.65 -0.35 -15.50
CA LYS A 185 2.71 -0.79 -16.57
C LYS A 185 1.23 -0.77 -16.13
N PHE A 186 0.93 -1.12 -14.87
CA PHE A 186 -0.44 -1.03 -14.33
C PHE A 186 -0.99 0.41 -14.29
N GLU A 187 -0.14 1.39 -14.01
CA GLU A 187 -0.49 2.81 -14.00
C GLU A 187 -0.72 3.33 -15.43
N PHE A 188 0.08 2.84 -16.40
CA PHE A 188 -0.15 3.07 -17.82
C PHE A 188 -1.48 2.44 -18.30
N ASP A 189 -1.77 1.20 -17.90
CA ASP A 189 -3.04 0.53 -18.21
C ASP A 189 -4.25 1.30 -17.62
N MET A 190 -4.11 1.85 -16.40
CA MET A 190 -5.10 2.73 -15.76
C MET A 190 -5.27 4.08 -16.47
N ILE A 191 -4.18 4.73 -16.91
CA ILE A 191 -4.25 5.96 -17.71
C ILE A 191 -5.04 5.74 -19.00
N ASN A 192 -4.81 4.61 -19.69
CA ASN A 192 -5.54 4.27 -20.91
C ASN A 192 -7.04 4.04 -20.64
N ASP A 193 -7.44 3.49 -19.50
CA ASP A 193 -8.86 3.35 -19.13
C ASP A 193 -9.56 4.71 -18.99
N TYR A 194 -8.97 5.63 -18.22
CA TYR A 194 -9.53 6.99 -18.04
C TYR A 194 -9.63 7.76 -19.36
N LEU A 195 -8.62 7.67 -20.23
CA LEU A 195 -8.62 8.36 -21.53
C LEU A 195 -9.57 7.73 -22.55
N LEU A 196 -9.59 6.40 -22.69
CA LEU A 196 -10.32 5.71 -23.77
C LEU A 196 -11.75 5.35 -23.38
N ASN A 197 -11.94 4.74 -22.19
CA ASN A 197 -13.25 4.24 -21.76
C ASN A 197 -14.04 5.34 -21.07
N GLN A 198 -13.41 6.09 -20.15
CA GLN A 198 -14.08 7.14 -19.38
C GLN A 198 -14.07 8.51 -20.08
N LYS A 199 -13.32 8.65 -21.18
CA LYS A 199 -13.24 9.84 -22.05
C LYS A 199 -12.83 11.13 -21.33
N VAL A 200 -11.94 10.99 -20.34
CA VAL A 200 -11.27 12.11 -19.66
C VAL A 200 -10.29 12.78 -20.64
N SER A 201 -10.21 14.11 -20.67
CA SER A 201 -9.19 14.80 -21.49
C SER A 201 -7.80 14.71 -20.85
N THR A 202 -6.75 14.73 -21.67
CA THR A 202 -5.35 14.74 -21.20
C THR A 202 -5.08 15.91 -20.26
N GLU A 203 -5.58 17.11 -20.60
CA GLU A 203 -5.47 18.31 -19.76
C GLU A 203 -6.12 18.12 -18.37
N LEU A 204 -7.34 17.55 -18.31
CA LEU A 204 -8.04 17.29 -17.07
C LEU A 204 -7.31 16.22 -16.22
N PHE A 205 -6.70 15.23 -16.87
CA PHE A 205 -5.85 14.25 -16.19
C PHE A 205 -4.60 14.91 -15.58
N LEU A 206 -3.93 15.81 -16.31
CA LEU A 206 -2.77 16.54 -15.82
C LEU A 206 -3.11 17.43 -14.61
N GLU A 207 -4.28 18.08 -14.59
CA GLU A 207 -4.71 18.84 -13.40
C GLU A 207 -4.93 17.95 -12.17
N ALA A 208 -5.47 16.73 -12.33
CA ALA A 208 -5.56 15.78 -11.22
C ALA A 208 -4.17 15.37 -10.68
N VAL A 209 -3.18 15.19 -11.57
CA VAL A 209 -1.77 14.93 -11.19
C VAL A 209 -1.16 16.13 -10.46
N LYS A 210 -1.32 17.36 -10.97
CA LYS A 210 -0.84 18.59 -10.32
C LYS A 210 -1.42 18.75 -8.92
N ILE A 211 -2.72 18.50 -8.73
CA ILE A 211 -3.37 18.53 -7.41
C ILE A 211 -2.82 17.43 -6.49
N ALA A 212 -2.55 16.22 -7.01
CA ALA A 212 -1.94 15.15 -6.23
C ALA A 212 -0.51 15.51 -5.77
N VAL A 213 0.30 16.13 -6.63
CA VAL A 213 1.65 16.63 -6.30
C VAL A 213 1.58 17.77 -5.29
N ALA A 214 0.65 18.73 -5.44
CA ALA A 214 0.47 19.85 -4.52
C ALA A 214 0.03 19.42 -3.11
N ASN A 215 -0.68 18.29 -2.98
CA ASN A 215 -0.99 17.66 -1.69
C ASN A 215 0.13 16.71 -1.19
N ASN A 216 1.24 16.58 -1.92
CA ASN A 216 2.35 15.65 -1.68
C ASN A 216 1.94 14.15 -1.70
N VAL A 217 0.86 13.78 -2.40
CA VAL A 217 0.34 12.39 -2.50
C VAL A 217 0.51 11.85 -3.93
N ARG A 218 1.75 11.53 -4.32
CA ARG A 218 2.14 11.02 -5.66
C ARG A 218 1.73 9.54 -5.93
N LYS A 219 0.53 9.14 -5.51
CA LYS A 219 -0.02 7.77 -5.66
C LYS A 219 -1.18 7.76 -6.64
N PHE A 220 -1.19 6.85 -7.62
CA PHE A 220 -2.28 6.77 -8.60
C PHE A 220 -3.66 6.56 -7.99
N ASN A 221 -3.79 5.78 -6.90
CA ASN A 221 -5.05 5.61 -6.18
C ASN A 221 -5.63 6.92 -5.59
N TYR A 222 -4.83 7.99 -5.46
CA TYR A 222 -5.29 9.32 -5.07
C TYR A 222 -5.71 10.15 -6.30
N ILE A 223 -4.95 10.07 -7.40
CA ILE A 223 -5.28 10.70 -8.69
C ILE A 223 -6.60 10.13 -9.24
N ALA A 224 -6.73 8.80 -9.25
CA ALA A 224 -7.96 8.08 -9.58
C ALA A 224 -9.16 8.62 -8.78
N ARG A 225 -9.05 8.71 -7.44
CA ARG A 225 -10.11 9.26 -6.58
C ARG A 225 -10.47 10.73 -6.86
N ILE A 226 -9.54 11.54 -7.39
CA ILE A 226 -9.85 12.90 -7.84
C ILE A 226 -10.68 12.84 -9.13
N LEU A 227 -10.24 12.03 -10.10
CA LEU A 227 -10.91 11.84 -11.39
C LEU A 227 -12.30 11.22 -11.22
N ASP A 228 -12.44 10.13 -10.46
CA ASP A 228 -13.71 9.50 -10.14
C ASP A 228 -14.70 10.51 -9.54
N ASN A 229 -14.23 11.36 -8.62
CA ASN A 229 -15.06 12.38 -7.97
C ASN A 229 -15.50 13.47 -8.98
N TRP A 230 -14.61 13.91 -9.87
CA TRP A 230 -14.94 14.84 -10.95
C TRP A 230 -15.93 14.25 -11.95
N ILE A 231 -15.74 13.00 -12.36
CA ILE A 231 -16.64 12.27 -13.27
C ILE A 231 -18.04 12.13 -12.65
N ASN A 232 -18.12 11.76 -11.36
CA ASN A 232 -19.39 11.71 -10.62
C ASN A 232 -20.06 13.08 -10.43
N GLN A 233 -19.28 14.17 -10.43
CA GLN A 233 -19.79 15.55 -10.43
C GLN A 233 -20.11 16.08 -11.84
N GLY A 234 -19.88 15.30 -12.90
CA GLY A 234 -20.06 15.72 -14.29
C GLY A 234 -19.00 16.69 -14.83
N ILE A 235 -17.93 16.93 -14.06
CA ILE A 235 -16.80 17.80 -14.41
C ILE A 235 -16.01 17.16 -15.56
N ARG A 236 -15.91 17.88 -16.69
CA ARG A 236 -15.25 17.40 -17.92
C ARG A 236 -14.26 18.39 -18.53
N THR A 237 -14.14 19.60 -18.00
CA THR A 237 -13.13 20.58 -18.44
C THR A 237 -12.13 20.92 -17.32
N PRO A 238 -10.87 21.26 -17.63
CA PRO A 238 -9.90 21.71 -16.63
C PRO A 238 -10.36 22.94 -15.84
N GLU A 239 -11.10 23.84 -16.49
CA GLU A 239 -11.65 25.04 -15.85
C GLU A 239 -12.69 24.70 -14.76
N GLN A 240 -13.61 23.77 -15.04
CA GLN A 240 -14.57 23.27 -14.05
C GLN A 240 -13.88 22.60 -12.85
N ALA A 241 -12.81 21.85 -13.11
CA ALA A 241 -11.99 21.25 -12.05
C ALA A 241 -11.29 22.30 -11.18
N TYR A 242 -10.76 23.37 -11.78
CA TYR A 242 -10.17 24.50 -11.05
C TYR A 242 -11.20 25.24 -10.18
N GLN A 243 -12.40 25.49 -10.70
CA GLN A 243 -13.51 26.08 -9.95
C GLN A 243 -13.91 25.19 -8.76
N ALA A 244 -14.12 23.89 -8.98
CA ALA A 244 -14.46 22.94 -7.93
C ALA A 244 -13.36 22.83 -6.84
N GLN A 245 -12.08 22.90 -7.23
CA GLN A 245 -10.95 22.89 -6.30
C GLN A 245 -10.88 24.16 -5.45
N ARG A 246 -11.16 25.35 -6.02
CA ARG A 246 -11.29 26.60 -5.24
C ARG A 246 -12.44 26.53 -4.24
N ASP A 247 -13.58 26.03 -4.68
CA ASP A 247 -14.77 25.84 -3.86
C ASP A 247 -14.51 24.89 -2.68
N PHE A 248 -13.82 23.78 -2.94
CA PHE A 248 -13.43 22.82 -1.90
C PHE A 248 -12.50 23.46 -0.86
N GLN A 249 -11.52 24.27 -1.29
CA GLN A 249 -10.63 24.99 -0.36
C GLN A 249 -11.38 26.05 0.45
N ALA A 250 -12.30 26.81 -0.14
CA ALA A 250 -13.14 27.76 0.59
C ALA A 250 -14.02 27.05 1.64
N LYS A 251 -14.67 25.94 1.26
CA LYS A 251 -15.48 25.10 2.16
C LYS A 251 -14.64 24.48 3.29
N LYS A 252 -13.38 24.10 3.02
CA LYS A 252 -12.42 23.62 4.04
C LYS A 252 -12.05 24.73 5.03
N ASN A 253 -11.71 25.92 4.56
CA ASN A 253 -11.31 27.05 5.41
C ASN A 253 -12.46 27.52 6.31
N ASN A 254 -13.68 27.62 5.77
CA ASN A 254 -14.87 27.97 6.56
C ASN A 254 -15.16 26.93 7.66
N LYS A 255 -14.97 25.63 7.40
CA LYS A 255 -15.10 24.58 8.44
C LYS A 255 -14.05 24.71 9.54
N VAL A 256 -12.83 25.14 9.23
CA VAL A 256 -11.78 25.40 10.24
C VAL A 256 -12.17 26.61 11.11
N MET A 257 -12.64 27.70 10.50
CA MET A 257 -13.11 28.89 11.23
C MET A 257 -14.26 28.57 12.19
N VAL A 258 -15.29 27.84 11.72
CA VAL A 258 -16.44 27.42 12.56
C VAL A 258 -16.01 26.46 13.68
N LYS A 259 -15.03 25.58 13.43
CA LYS A 259 -14.49 24.71 14.50
C LYS A 259 -13.77 25.54 15.58
N ASN A 260 -12.95 26.51 15.18
CA ASN A 260 -12.24 27.36 16.14
C ASN A 260 -13.18 28.29 16.92
N GLN A 261 -14.29 28.74 16.33
CA GLN A 261 -15.34 29.48 17.05
C GLN A 261 -16.07 28.63 18.10
N LYS A 262 -16.22 27.32 17.89
CA LYS A 262 -16.80 26.41 18.89
C LYS A 262 -15.80 25.93 19.94
N ALA A 263 -14.50 25.96 19.64
CA ALA A 263 -13.42 25.59 20.56
C ALA A 263 -12.96 26.80 21.40
N GLY A 264 -13.90 27.53 21.99
CA GLY A 264 -13.60 28.53 23.03
C GLY A 264 -13.11 27.82 24.30
N ASN A 265 -12.19 28.45 25.05
CA ASN A 265 -11.55 27.87 26.24
C ASN A 265 -12.47 27.82 27.50
N ASN A 266 -13.79 27.66 27.30
CA ASN A 266 -14.75 27.51 28.39
C ASN A 266 -14.62 26.11 29.00
N PRO A 267 -14.43 25.98 30.32
CA PRO A 267 -14.51 24.68 31.01
C PRO A 267 -15.92 24.09 30.92
N ASP A 268 -16.05 22.76 31.08
CA ASP A 268 -17.34 22.04 30.93
C ASP A 268 -18.44 22.48 31.92
N TRP A 269 -18.10 23.18 33.01
CA TRP A 269 -19.05 23.78 33.95
C TRP A 269 -19.62 25.14 33.48
N SER A 270 -19.00 25.77 32.48
CA SER A 270 -19.38 27.10 31.97
C SER A 270 -20.47 26.97 30.91
N ASN A 271 -21.73 26.90 31.35
CA ASN A 271 -22.89 26.94 30.45
C ASN A 271 -22.99 28.32 29.75
N PRO A 272 -22.67 28.44 28.45
CA PRO A 272 -22.58 29.75 27.79
C PRO A 272 -23.96 30.35 27.49
N ASP A 273 -24.96 29.50 27.35
CA ASP A 273 -26.34 29.84 26.99
C ASP A 273 -27.27 29.88 28.22
N TYR A 274 -26.69 30.02 29.43
CA TYR A 274 -27.47 30.10 30.68
C TYR A 274 -28.43 31.29 30.68
N LYS A 275 -29.73 30.99 30.77
CA LYS A 275 -30.80 31.97 30.99
C LYS A 275 -31.27 31.88 32.43
N ASN A 276 -31.24 33.00 33.13
CA ASN A 276 -31.70 33.06 34.52
C ASN A 276 -33.22 33.28 34.55
N GLU A 277 -33.97 32.25 34.92
CA GLU A 277 -35.44 32.26 35.04
C GLU A 277 -35.91 32.59 36.46
N THR A 278 -35.03 33.10 37.33
CA THR A 278 -35.36 33.43 38.73
C THR A 278 -36.27 34.65 38.81
N SER A 279 -37.46 34.51 39.43
CA SER A 279 -38.34 35.63 39.75
C SER A 279 -37.62 36.70 40.59
N PRO A 280 -37.86 38.01 40.35
CA PRO A 280 -37.25 39.10 41.13
C PRO A 280 -37.42 38.94 42.66
N GLU A 281 -38.55 38.39 43.11
CA GLU A 281 -38.84 38.13 44.52
C GLU A 281 -37.86 37.11 45.12
N LYS A 282 -37.61 36.00 44.39
CA LYS A 282 -36.64 34.98 44.80
C LYS A 282 -35.21 35.51 44.78
N GLN A 283 -34.87 36.40 43.84
CA GLN A 283 -33.56 37.04 43.80
C GLN A 283 -33.34 37.94 45.03
N ALA A 284 -34.33 38.77 45.39
CA ALA A 284 -34.28 39.63 46.57
C ALA A 284 -34.21 38.83 47.88
N GLU A 285 -34.92 37.71 47.98
CA GLU A 285 -34.84 36.82 49.16
C GLU A 285 -33.46 36.16 49.29
N LEU A 286 -32.85 35.75 48.17
CA LEU A 286 -31.51 35.14 48.15
C LEU A 286 -30.41 36.18 48.48
N GLU A 287 -30.58 37.43 48.06
CA GLU A 287 -29.73 38.56 48.48
C GLU A 287 -29.89 38.87 49.97
N LYS A 288 -31.10 38.82 50.52
CA LYS A 288 -31.35 38.99 51.96
C LYS A 288 -30.69 37.89 52.80
N GLN A 289 -30.81 36.62 52.39
CA GLN A 289 -30.12 35.49 53.03
C GLN A 289 -28.59 35.67 52.96
N LYS A 290 -28.06 36.11 51.82
CA LYS A 290 -26.63 36.42 51.66
C LYS A 290 -26.16 37.54 52.60
N GLN A 291 -26.94 38.61 52.78
CA GLN A 291 -26.62 39.69 53.72
C GLN A 291 -26.68 39.23 55.19
N GLU A 292 -27.63 38.37 55.54
CA GLU A 292 -27.71 37.79 56.89
C GLU A 292 -26.52 36.87 57.20
N LEU A 293 -26.11 36.04 56.23
CA LEU A 293 -24.93 35.18 56.35
C LEU A 293 -23.62 36.00 56.44
N LEU A 294 -23.52 37.12 55.72
CA LEU A 294 -22.38 38.03 55.83
C LEU A 294 -22.29 38.67 57.22
N LYS A 295 -23.40 39.15 57.79
CA LYS A 295 -23.40 39.69 59.16
C LYS A 295 -23.01 38.64 60.21
N LYS A 296 -23.44 37.39 60.03
CA LYS A 296 -23.04 36.24 60.86
C LYS A 296 -21.57 35.81 60.68
N LEU A 297 -20.79 36.51 59.85
CA LEU A 297 -19.34 36.39 59.73
C LEU A 297 -18.61 37.66 60.21
N GLU A 298 -19.33 38.69 60.64
CA GLU A 298 -18.83 39.96 61.17
C GLU A 298 -19.08 40.13 62.68
N GLU A 299 -19.85 39.23 63.30
CA GLU A 299 -20.10 39.08 64.75
C GLU A 299 -19.18 38.02 65.41
#